data_AF-A0A917UY49-F1
#
_entry.id   AF-A0A917UY49-F1
#
_cell.length_a   1.000
_cell.length_b   1.000
_cell.length_c   1.000
_cell.angle_alpha   90.00
_cell.angle_beta   90.00
_cell.angle_gamma   90.00
#
_symmetry.space_group_name_H-M   'P 1'
#
loop_
_entity.id
_entity.type
_entity.pdbx_description
1 polymer ?
#
loop_
_entity_poly.entity_id
_entity_poly.type
_entity_poly.pdbx_seq_one_letter_code
_entity_poly.pdbx_strand_id
1 'polypeptide(L)'
;MGFRAFIDAQILVEARPRDVLLTLAEAGMFEPLWSPLVLEEMARHLPSAMTEDRRSHLVEQMNTAFPEASVQWSGLVDIEVRLAVNAKDRHVAAAALHGGADVILTDDNGFFHELRTSGLCDVQKPPEFIAYAIDTDQPRARVALIEMAINRWGADDEHDAELRLKAYFTKRGWNPDGLDATRRPRGSFRW
;
A
#
# COMPACT_ATOMS: atom_id res chain seq x y z
N MET A 1 9.76 11.52 11.68
CA MET A 1 8.79 10.43 11.46
C MET A 1 8.66 10.27 9.95
N GLY A 2 8.66 9.05 9.44
CA GLY A 2 8.43 8.80 8.02
C GLY A 2 6.99 9.13 7.63
N PHE A 3 6.71 9.22 6.34
CA PHE A 3 5.35 9.37 5.82
C PHE A 3 4.58 8.06 6.03
N ARG A 4 3.41 8.09 6.69
CA ARG A 4 2.68 6.89 7.15
C ARG A 4 1.44 6.66 6.29
N ALA A 5 1.34 5.50 5.66
CA ALA A 5 0.21 5.17 4.80
C ALA A 5 -0.56 3.98 5.36
N PHE A 6 -1.85 4.19 5.67
CA PHE A 6 -2.75 3.13 6.07
C PHE A 6 -3.28 2.40 4.83
N ILE A 7 -3.00 1.10 4.72
CA ILE A 7 -3.31 0.31 3.52
C ILE A 7 -4.59 -0.49 3.75
N ASP A 8 -5.60 -0.23 2.93
CA ASP A 8 -6.86 -0.98 2.94
C ASP A 8 -6.69 -2.43 2.45
N ALA A 9 -7.53 -3.33 2.96
CA ALA A 9 -7.51 -4.76 2.68
C ALA A 9 -7.62 -5.05 1.18
N GLN A 10 -8.47 -4.31 0.45
CA GLN A 10 -8.69 -4.50 -0.99
C GLN A 10 -7.39 -4.44 -1.79
N ILE A 11 -6.46 -3.56 -1.41
CA ILE A 11 -5.16 -3.43 -2.08
C ILE A 11 -4.25 -4.61 -1.74
N LEU A 12 -4.29 -5.07 -0.49
CA LEU A 12 -3.42 -6.14 0.01
C LEU A 12 -3.85 -7.54 -0.46
N VAL A 13 -5.07 -7.72 -0.95
CA VAL A 13 -5.57 -9.03 -1.44
C VAL A 13 -4.77 -9.50 -2.65
N GLU A 14 -4.51 -8.61 -3.62
CA GLU A 14 -3.77 -8.97 -4.82
C GLU A 14 -2.26 -9.05 -4.55
N ALA A 15 -1.63 -10.16 -4.95
CA ALA A 15 -0.23 -10.42 -4.65
C ALA A 15 0.73 -9.35 -5.22
N ARG A 16 0.52 -8.91 -6.47
CA ARG A 16 1.45 -7.97 -7.12
C ARG A 16 1.39 -6.54 -6.56
N PRO A 17 0.22 -5.92 -6.34
CA PRO A 17 0.15 -4.64 -5.63
C PRO A 17 0.73 -4.72 -4.22
N ARG A 18 0.44 -5.80 -3.48
CA ARG A 18 1.03 -6.06 -2.17
C ARG A 18 2.55 -6.13 -2.24
N ASP A 19 3.12 -6.88 -3.18
CA ASP A 19 4.59 -6.96 -3.36
C ASP A 19 5.20 -5.59 -3.60
N VAL A 20 4.65 -4.80 -4.53
CA VAL A 20 5.17 -3.46 -4.86
C VAL A 20 5.13 -2.55 -3.64
N LEU A 21 3.98 -2.43 -2.96
CA LEU A 21 3.82 -1.52 -1.83
C LEU A 21 4.70 -1.93 -0.65
N LEU A 22 4.72 -3.22 -0.29
CA LEU A 22 5.54 -3.67 0.83
C LEU A 22 7.03 -3.61 0.53
N THR A 23 7.45 -3.77 -0.74
CA THR A 23 8.85 -3.55 -1.14
C THR A 23 9.26 -2.09 -1.02
N LEU A 24 8.39 -1.16 -1.43
CA LEU A 24 8.65 0.28 -1.26
C LEU A 24 8.69 0.67 0.22
N ALA A 25 7.81 0.10 1.04
CA ALA A 25 7.83 0.27 2.48
C ALA A 25 9.12 -0.25 3.11
N GLU A 26 9.55 -1.46 2.77
CA GLU A 26 10.81 -2.08 3.23
C GLU A 26 12.03 -1.25 2.81
N ALA A 27 11.99 -0.64 1.62
CA ALA A 27 13.02 0.29 1.14
C ALA A 27 13.02 1.65 1.86
N GLY A 28 12.04 1.91 2.73
CA GLY A 28 11.93 3.14 3.52
C GLY A 28 11.26 4.31 2.80
N MET A 29 10.48 4.05 1.73
CA MET A 29 9.75 5.11 1.00
C MET A 29 8.57 5.66 1.79
N PHE A 30 7.98 4.82 2.66
CA PHE A 30 6.91 5.18 3.59
C PHE A 30 6.83 4.12 4.70
N GLU A 31 6.15 4.44 5.79
CA GLU A 31 5.83 3.52 6.88
C GLU A 31 4.41 2.95 6.66
N PRO A 32 4.24 1.65 6.46
CA PRO A 32 2.93 1.07 6.23
C PRO A 32 2.18 0.93 7.55
N LEU A 33 0.86 1.12 7.51
CA LEU A 33 -0.04 0.84 8.63
C LEU A 33 -1.19 -0.04 8.15
N TRP A 34 -1.66 -0.90 9.04
CA TRP A 34 -2.89 -1.67 8.90
C TRP A 34 -3.43 -1.99 10.29
N SER A 35 -4.61 -2.58 10.36
CA SER A 35 -5.17 -3.08 11.61
C SER A 35 -5.43 -4.58 11.54
N PRO A 36 -5.60 -5.28 12.68
CA PRO A 36 -5.96 -6.69 12.67
C PRO A 36 -7.21 -7.00 11.84
N LEU A 37 -8.25 -6.16 11.93
CA LEU A 37 -9.48 -6.32 11.14
C LEU A 37 -9.22 -6.23 9.64
N VAL A 38 -8.32 -5.35 9.21
CA VAL A 38 -7.91 -5.22 7.81
C VAL A 38 -7.18 -6.47 7.32
N LEU A 39 -6.29 -7.05 8.13
CA LEU A 39 -5.61 -8.29 7.77
C LEU A 39 -6.56 -9.50 7.77
N GLU A 40 -7.55 -9.54 8.67
CA GLU A 40 -8.62 -10.53 8.66
C GLU A 40 -9.50 -10.41 7.41
N GLU A 41 -9.84 -9.18 7.00
CA GLU A 41 -10.55 -8.89 5.75
C GLU A 41 -9.74 -9.31 4.53
N MET A 42 -8.46 -8.94 4.48
CA MET A 42 -7.55 -9.39 3.43
C MET A 42 -7.54 -10.92 3.36
N ALA A 43 -7.32 -11.59 4.50
CA ALA A 43 -7.24 -13.05 4.57
C ALA A 43 -8.51 -13.73 4.07
N ARG A 44 -9.70 -13.19 4.37
CA ARG A 44 -10.98 -13.72 3.87
C ARG A 44 -11.11 -13.62 2.34
N HIS A 45 -10.61 -12.53 1.75
CA HIS A 45 -10.73 -12.25 0.32
C HIS A 45 -9.57 -12.81 -0.53
N LEU A 46 -8.56 -13.43 0.09
CA LEU A 46 -7.53 -14.17 -0.64
C LEU A 46 -8.14 -15.30 -1.49
N PRO A 47 -7.47 -15.71 -2.60
CA PRO A 47 -7.98 -16.74 -3.50
C PRO A 47 -8.45 -18.00 -2.80
N SER A 48 -9.61 -18.55 -3.19
CA SER A 48 -10.20 -19.74 -2.59
C SER A 48 -9.31 -20.98 -2.64
N ALA A 49 -8.38 -21.05 -3.60
CA ALA A 49 -7.38 -22.12 -3.71
C ALA A 49 -6.27 -22.06 -2.64
N MET A 50 -6.16 -20.95 -1.90
CA MET A 50 -5.17 -20.79 -0.84
C MET A 50 -5.70 -21.37 0.47
N THR A 51 -4.98 -22.34 1.05
CA THR A 51 -5.32 -22.99 2.32
C THR A 51 -5.26 -22.01 3.49
N GLU A 52 -5.99 -22.30 4.57
CA GLU A 52 -6.01 -21.45 5.77
C GLU A 52 -4.62 -21.26 6.37
N ASP A 53 -3.81 -22.32 6.44
CA ASP A 53 -2.42 -22.25 6.91
C ASP A 53 -1.59 -21.26 6.08
N ARG A 54 -1.79 -21.23 4.76
CA ARG A 54 -1.08 -20.28 3.89
C ARG A 54 -1.57 -18.85 4.12
N ARG A 55 -2.88 -18.65 4.35
CA ARG A 55 -3.46 -17.32 4.64
C ARG A 55 -2.91 -16.78 5.96
N SER A 56 -2.93 -17.60 6.99
CA SER A 56 -2.36 -17.30 8.32
C SER A 56 -0.86 -17.02 8.24
N HIS A 57 -0.12 -17.84 7.49
CA HIS A 57 1.33 -17.64 7.31
C HIS A 57 1.65 -16.31 6.60
N LEU A 58 0.86 -15.90 5.60
CA LEU A 58 1.04 -14.61 4.95
C LEU A 58 0.81 -13.44 5.92
N VAL A 59 -0.24 -13.50 6.74
CA VAL A 59 -0.52 -12.49 7.78
C VAL A 59 0.62 -12.41 8.78
N GLU A 60 1.14 -13.56 9.23
CA GLU A 60 2.30 -13.64 10.13
C GLU A 60 3.55 -13.04 9.49
N GLN A 61 3.84 -13.36 8.23
CA GLN A 61 4.98 -12.80 7.50
C GLN A 61 4.88 -11.28 7.39
N MET A 62 3.70 -10.73 7.10
CA MET A 62 3.50 -9.28 7.02
C MET A 62 3.74 -8.60 8.36
N ASN A 63 3.19 -9.11 9.46
CA ASN A 63 3.41 -8.53 10.79
C ASN A 63 4.85 -8.72 11.28
N THR A 64 5.51 -9.81 10.90
CA THR A 64 6.93 -10.04 11.24
C THR A 64 7.85 -9.09 10.50
N ALA A 65 7.57 -8.83 9.22
CA ALA A 65 8.33 -7.88 8.41
C ALA A 65 8.11 -6.42 8.86
N PHE A 66 6.92 -6.10 9.35
CA PHE A 66 6.55 -4.74 9.77
C PHE A 66 5.89 -4.76 11.18
N PRO A 67 6.69 -4.95 12.25
CA PRO A 67 6.15 -5.08 13.61
C PRO A 67 5.39 -3.84 14.07
N GLU A 68 5.79 -2.66 13.61
CA GLU A 68 5.18 -1.37 13.97
C GLU A 68 3.97 -0.99 13.09
N ALA A 69 3.63 -1.80 12.08
CA ALA A 69 2.54 -1.47 11.15
C ALA A 69 1.15 -1.77 11.72
N SER A 70 1.05 -2.69 12.69
CA SER A 70 -0.22 -3.14 13.24
C SER A 70 -0.77 -2.16 14.27
N VAL A 71 -1.74 -1.36 13.84
CA VAL A 71 -2.45 -0.40 14.70
C VAL A 71 -3.48 -1.13 15.55
N GLN A 72 -3.23 -1.16 16.85
CA GLN A 72 -4.21 -1.57 17.86
C GLN A 72 -5.02 -0.35 18.29
N TRP A 73 -6.34 -0.44 18.29
CA TRP A 73 -7.22 0.59 18.83
C TRP A 73 -8.37 -0.06 19.60
N SER A 74 -9.08 0.72 20.40
CA SER A 74 -10.13 0.23 21.31
C SER A 74 -11.38 -0.33 20.61
N GLY A 75 -11.45 -0.30 19.28
CA GLY A 75 -12.66 -0.61 18.52
C GLY A 75 -13.72 0.50 18.55
N LEU A 76 -13.53 1.55 19.36
CA LEU A 76 -14.40 2.71 19.37
C LEU A 76 -14.21 3.50 18.08
N VAL A 77 -15.32 3.86 17.45
CA VAL A 77 -15.36 4.68 16.24
C VAL A 77 -15.99 6.01 16.62
N ASP A 78 -15.22 7.09 16.42
CA ASP A 78 -15.66 8.45 16.71
C ASP A 78 -16.92 8.82 15.91
N ILE A 79 -17.74 9.70 16.49
CA ILE A 79 -19.01 10.09 15.89
C ILE A 79 -18.83 10.68 14.50
N GLU A 80 -17.76 11.43 14.28
CA GLU A 80 -17.43 12.03 12.98
C GLU A 80 -17.19 10.96 11.91
N VAL A 81 -16.41 9.92 12.23
CA VAL A 81 -16.20 8.75 11.36
C VAL A 81 -17.52 8.02 11.13
N ARG A 82 -18.38 7.88 12.15
CA ARG A 82 -19.70 7.25 12.01
C ARG A 82 -20.70 8.05 11.16
N LEU A 83 -20.54 9.36 11.03
CA LEU A 83 -21.42 10.19 10.21
C LEU A 83 -20.94 10.27 8.76
N ALA A 84 -19.63 10.19 8.55
CA ALA A 84 -18.99 10.39 7.25
C ALA A 84 -18.78 9.11 6.43
N VAL A 85 -18.46 8.00 7.10
CA VAL A 85 -18.06 6.74 6.43
C VAL A 85 -19.16 5.71 6.60
N ASN A 86 -19.37 4.83 5.62
CA ASN A 86 -20.33 3.74 5.73
C ASN A 86 -19.94 2.71 6.81
N ALA A 87 -20.89 1.89 7.25
CA ALA A 87 -20.65 0.97 8.37
C ALA A 87 -19.55 -0.09 8.11
N LYS A 88 -19.31 -0.44 6.85
CA LYS A 88 -18.34 -1.44 6.44
C LYS A 88 -16.90 -0.92 6.53
N ASP A 89 -16.66 0.37 6.24
CA ASP A 89 -15.29 0.89 6.10
C ASP A 89 -14.85 1.79 7.28
N ARG A 90 -15.74 2.02 8.26
CA ARG A 90 -15.44 2.86 9.44
C ARG A 90 -14.24 2.38 10.25
N HIS A 91 -13.99 1.07 10.33
CA HIS A 91 -12.83 0.57 11.07
C HIS A 91 -11.52 0.95 10.40
N VAL A 92 -11.49 1.02 9.07
CA VAL A 92 -10.33 1.47 8.29
C VAL A 92 -10.01 2.92 8.65
N ALA A 93 -11.00 3.80 8.56
CA ALA A 93 -10.83 5.22 8.89
C ALA A 93 -10.47 5.45 10.38
N ALA A 94 -11.13 4.74 11.30
CA ALA A 94 -10.84 4.85 12.73
C ALA A 94 -9.41 4.38 13.08
N ALA A 95 -8.99 3.24 12.54
CA ALA A 95 -7.64 2.73 12.75
C ALA A 95 -6.59 3.62 12.09
N ALA A 96 -6.86 4.20 10.91
CA ALA A 96 -5.95 5.15 10.28
C ALA A 96 -5.74 6.41 11.12
N LEU A 97 -6.82 7.01 11.63
CA LEU A 97 -6.74 8.18 12.53
C LEU A 97 -6.02 7.85 13.83
N HIS A 98 -6.39 6.76 14.50
CA HIS A 98 -5.73 6.33 15.74
C HIS A 98 -4.26 6.01 15.52
N GLY A 99 -3.97 5.37 14.40
CA GLY A 99 -2.63 5.03 13.96
C GLY A 99 -1.82 6.25 13.58
N GLY A 100 -2.38 7.44 13.42
CA GLY A 100 -1.68 8.64 12.96
C GLY A 100 -1.17 8.47 11.52
N ALA A 101 -2.00 7.93 10.64
CA ALA A 101 -1.72 7.83 9.22
C ALA A 101 -1.79 9.21 8.55
N ASP A 102 -0.82 9.51 7.69
CA ASP A 102 -0.83 10.71 6.85
C ASP A 102 -1.78 10.54 5.65
N VAL A 103 -1.99 9.30 5.20
CA VAL A 103 -2.90 8.99 4.09
C VAL A 103 -3.53 7.61 4.25
N ILE A 104 -4.78 7.46 3.79
CA ILE A 104 -5.40 6.16 3.55
C ILE A 104 -5.23 5.78 2.07
N LEU A 105 -4.72 4.59 1.82
CA LEU A 105 -4.69 3.99 0.49
C LEU A 105 -5.88 3.07 0.34
N THR A 106 -6.74 3.36 -0.63
CA THR A 106 -7.85 2.48 -1.02
C THR A 106 -8.07 2.55 -2.53
N ASP A 107 -8.58 1.46 -3.10
CA ASP A 107 -9.08 1.44 -4.48
C ASP A 107 -10.60 1.22 -4.53
N ASP A 108 -11.28 1.29 -3.38
CA ASP A 108 -12.75 1.35 -3.30
C ASP A 108 -13.20 2.78 -3.63
N ASN A 109 -13.92 2.95 -4.75
CA ASN A 109 -14.39 4.27 -5.21
C ASN A 109 -15.39 4.92 -4.25
N GLY A 110 -16.24 4.12 -3.59
CA GLY A 110 -17.23 4.62 -2.64
C GLY A 110 -16.54 5.15 -1.40
N PHE A 111 -15.68 4.33 -0.80
CA PHE A 111 -14.91 4.73 0.38
C PHE A 111 -13.97 5.91 0.09
N PHE A 112 -13.31 5.91 -1.08
CA PHE A 112 -12.52 7.05 -1.55
C PHE A 112 -13.35 8.34 -1.60
N HIS A 113 -14.56 8.29 -2.16
CA HIS A 113 -15.43 9.46 -2.24
C HIS A 113 -15.91 9.95 -0.87
N GLU A 114 -16.26 9.03 0.03
CA GLU A 114 -16.65 9.34 1.42
C GLU A 114 -15.53 10.09 2.16
N LEU A 115 -14.28 9.61 2.09
CA LEU A 115 -13.12 10.26 2.71
C LEU A 115 -12.83 11.63 2.08
N ARG A 116 -12.83 11.73 0.74
CA ARG A 116 -12.62 13.01 0.04
C ARG A 116 -13.68 14.05 0.39
N THR A 117 -14.93 13.63 0.54
CA THR A 117 -16.05 14.54 0.81
C THR A 117 -16.07 15.00 2.26
N SER A 118 -15.75 14.10 3.19
CA SER A 118 -15.74 14.40 4.62
C SER A 118 -14.51 15.19 5.07
N GLY A 119 -13.38 15.01 4.38
CA GLY A 119 -12.10 15.63 4.78
C GLY A 119 -11.52 15.05 6.08
N LEU A 120 -12.00 13.88 6.52
CA LEU A 120 -11.54 13.23 7.76
C LEU A 120 -10.07 12.80 7.67
N CYS A 121 -9.67 12.28 6.51
CA CYS A 121 -8.31 11.84 6.23
C CYS A 121 -7.98 12.19 4.79
N ASP A 122 -6.69 12.42 4.53
CA ASP A 122 -6.20 12.36 3.16
C ASP A 122 -6.33 10.93 2.63
N VAL A 123 -6.66 10.83 1.35
CA VAL A 123 -6.87 9.55 0.67
C VAL A 123 -6.26 9.58 -0.71
N GLN A 124 -5.60 8.49 -1.08
CA GLN A 124 -5.00 8.29 -2.39
C GLN A 124 -5.32 6.91 -2.94
N LYS A 125 -5.29 6.79 -4.27
CA LYS A 125 -5.30 5.51 -4.95
C LYS A 125 -3.88 4.98 -5.16
N PRO A 126 -3.71 3.66 -5.37
CA PRO A 126 -2.38 3.07 -5.56
C PRO A 126 -1.52 3.69 -6.67
N PRO A 127 -2.03 4.01 -7.88
CA PRO A 127 -1.20 4.54 -8.96
C PRO A 127 -0.45 5.83 -8.59
N GLU A 128 -1.17 6.79 -8.01
CA GLU A 128 -0.64 8.09 -7.63
C GLU A 128 0.33 7.96 -6.46
N PHE A 129 -0.04 7.17 -5.46
CA PHE A 129 0.79 6.94 -4.28
C PHE A 129 2.11 6.24 -4.62
N ILE A 130 2.07 5.20 -5.47
CA ILE A 130 3.27 4.46 -5.88
C ILE A 130 4.21 5.38 -6.68
N ALA A 131 3.69 6.22 -7.56
CA ALA A 131 4.50 7.20 -8.28
C ALA A 131 5.18 8.18 -7.31
N TYR A 132 4.45 8.68 -6.32
CA TYR A 132 5.00 9.53 -5.27
C TYR A 132 6.10 8.81 -4.46
N ALA A 133 5.83 7.59 -3.99
CA ALA A 133 6.77 6.80 -3.21
C ALA A 133 8.07 6.51 -3.98
N ILE A 134 7.98 6.24 -5.29
CA ILE A 134 9.16 6.06 -6.15
C ILE A 134 9.91 7.38 -6.32
N ASP A 135 9.21 8.50 -6.53
CA ASP A 135 9.85 9.81 -6.73
C ASP A 135 10.55 10.33 -5.45
N THR A 136 10.24 9.81 -4.25
CA THR A 136 10.93 10.14 -2.99
C THR A 136 12.42 9.82 -3.02
N ASP A 137 12.79 8.64 -3.52
CA ASP A 137 14.17 8.21 -3.73
C ASP A 137 14.21 7.19 -4.88
N GLN A 138 14.21 7.73 -6.10
CA GLN A 138 14.05 6.95 -7.33
C GLN A 138 15.13 5.86 -7.49
N PRO A 139 16.44 6.13 -7.30
CA PRO A 139 17.46 5.08 -7.39
C PRO A 139 17.21 3.93 -6.41
N ARG A 140 16.88 4.24 -5.15
CA ARG A 140 16.66 3.22 -4.12
C ARG A 140 15.37 2.42 -4.36
N ALA A 141 14.28 3.10 -4.72
CA ALA A 141 13.02 2.45 -5.06
C ALA A 141 13.18 1.51 -6.27
N ARG A 142 13.92 1.96 -7.30
CA ARG A 142 14.20 1.15 -8.49
C ARG A 142 14.97 -0.12 -8.15
N VAL A 143 16.06 -0.03 -7.38
CA VAL A 143 16.85 -1.20 -6.96
C VAL A 143 15.96 -2.20 -6.22
N ALA A 144 15.20 -1.74 -5.22
CA ALA A 144 14.33 -2.61 -4.43
C ALA A 144 13.25 -3.31 -5.29
N LEU A 145 12.61 -2.58 -6.21
CA LEU A 145 11.60 -3.16 -7.10
C LEU A 145 12.18 -4.16 -8.10
N ILE A 146 13.39 -3.92 -8.62
CA ILE A 146 14.09 -4.84 -9.51
C ILE A 146 14.43 -6.14 -8.76
N GLU A 147 15.01 -6.05 -7.57
CA GLU A 147 15.31 -7.22 -6.73
C GLU A 147 14.04 -8.00 -6.39
N MET A 148 12.94 -7.32 -6.07
CA MET A 148 11.64 -7.95 -5.85
C MET A 148 11.15 -8.68 -7.11
N ALA A 149 11.25 -8.07 -8.29
CA ALA A 149 10.78 -8.69 -9.52
C ALA A 149 11.60 -9.94 -9.90
N ILE A 150 12.91 -9.93 -9.65
CA ILE A 150 13.77 -11.12 -9.79
C ILE A 150 13.30 -12.21 -8.82
N ASN A 151 13.22 -11.88 -7.53
CA ASN A 151 12.97 -12.87 -6.48
C ASN A 151 11.53 -13.41 -6.44
N ARG A 152 10.54 -12.61 -6.84
CA ARG A 152 9.11 -12.93 -6.64
C ARG A 152 8.34 -13.03 -7.93
N TRP A 153 8.74 -12.31 -8.99
CA TRP A 153 8.02 -12.29 -10.27
C TRP A 153 8.72 -13.10 -11.37
N GLY A 154 9.81 -13.79 -11.01
CA GLY A 154 10.54 -14.70 -11.90
C GLY A 154 11.18 -13.99 -13.07
N ALA A 155 11.76 -12.81 -12.83
CA ALA A 155 12.61 -12.14 -13.80
C ALA A 155 14.02 -12.76 -13.80
N ASP A 156 14.62 -12.90 -14.97
CA ASP A 156 15.92 -13.59 -15.11
C ASP A 156 17.11 -12.69 -14.71
N ASP A 157 17.02 -11.40 -15.02
CA ASP A 157 18.03 -10.39 -14.71
C ASP A 157 17.41 -9.00 -14.50
N GLU A 158 18.25 -7.98 -14.27
CA GLU A 158 17.81 -6.60 -14.07
C GLU A 158 17.02 -6.05 -15.27
N HIS A 159 17.40 -6.40 -16.50
CA HIS A 159 16.75 -5.89 -17.69
C HIS A 159 15.34 -6.50 -17.87
N ASP A 160 15.22 -7.82 -17.70
CA ASP A 160 13.92 -8.50 -17.70
C ASP A 160 13.01 -7.98 -16.57
N ALA A 161 13.58 -7.77 -15.37
CA ALA A 161 12.85 -7.22 -14.24
C ALA A 161 12.25 -5.84 -14.56
N GLU A 162 13.07 -4.94 -15.13
CA GLU A 162 12.62 -3.61 -15.53
C GLU A 162 11.51 -3.67 -16.60
N LEU A 163 11.66 -4.52 -17.62
CA LEU A 163 10.63 -4.72 -18.65
C LEU A 163 9.31 -5.22 -18.05
N ARG A 164 9.36 -6.21 -17.14
CA ARG A 164 8.16 -6.77 -16.50
C ARG A 164 7.47 -5.75 -15.60
N LEU A 165 8.23 -4.99 -14.82
CA LEU A 165 7.69 -3.93 -13.98
C LEU A 165 7.03 -2.85 -14.83
N LYS A 166 7.70 -2.35 -15.87
CA LYS A 166 7.15 -1.34 -16.79
C LYS A 166 5.89 -1.83 -17.49
N ALA A 167 5.88 -3.06 -17.98
CA ALA A 167 4.71 -3.66 -18.62
C ALA A 167 3.54 -3.80 -17.62
N TYR A 168 3.82 -4.24 -16.39
CA TYR A 168 2.81 -4.35 -15.34
C TYR A 168 2.24 -2.98 -14.95
N PHE A 169 3.10 -1.98 -14.73
CA PHE A 169 2.71 -0.63 -14.36
C PHE A 169 1.84 -0.02 -15.46
N THR A 170 2.27 -0.09 -16.71
CA THR A 170 1.51 0.39 -17.87
C THR A 170 0.14 -0.27 -17.97
N LYS A 171 0.07 -1.61 -17.82
CA LYS A 171 -1.20 -2.36 -17.86
C LYS A 171 -2.18 -1.95 -16.75
N ARG A 172 -1.65 -1.57 -15.58
CA ARG A 172 -2.43 -1.08 -14.43
C ARG A 172 -2.71 0.42 -14.45
N GLY A 173 -2.17 1.17 -15.43
CA GLY A 173 -2.26 2.63 -15.48
C GLY A 173 -1.37 3.33 -14.45
N TRP A 174 -0.35 2.66 -13.92
CA TRP A 174 0.64 3.22 -13.00
C TRP A 174 1.79 3.83 -13.81
N ASN A 175 2.40 4.90 -13.30
CA ASN A 175 3.48 5.59 -14.01
C ASN A 175 4.77 4.75 -14.05
N PRO A 176 5.20 4.24 -15.22
CA PRO A 176 6.40 3.42 -15.33
C PRO A 176 7.69 4.25 -15.37
N ASP A 177 7.61 5.55 -15.66
CA ASP A 177 8.77 6.43 -15.88
C ASP A 177 9.65 6.53 -14.63
N GLY A 178 9.09 6.28 -13.43
CA GLY A 178 9.86 6.23 -12.19
C GLY A 178 10.87 5.08 -12.13
N LEU A 179 10.76 4.11 -13.03
CA LEU A 179 11.67 2.97 -13.14
C LEU A 179 12.85 3.24 -14.09
N ASP A 180 12.85 4.37 -14.80
CA ASP A 180 13.92 4.73 -15.73
C ASP A 180 15.18 5.20 -14.99
N ALA A 181 16.28 4.48 -15.15
CA ALA A 181 17.58 4.80 -14.54
C ALA A 181 18.14 6.19 -14.94
N THR A 182 17.67 6.75 -16.06
CA THR A 182 18.15 8.03 -16.63
C THR A 182 17.27 9.22 -16.28
N ARG A 183 16.11 9.00 -15.63
CA ARG A 183 15.21 10.08 -15.24
C ARG A 183 15.87 10.90 -14.12
N ARG A 184 15.93 12.21 -14.30
CA ARG A 184 16.38 13.12 -13.23
C ARG A 184 15.26 13.23 -12.18
N PRO A 185 15.58 13.26 -10.88
CA PRO A 185 14.58 13.47 -9.84
C PRO A 185 13.84 14.79 -10.12
N ARG A 186 12.50 14.76 -10.10
CA ARG A 186 11.71 15.99 -10.18
C ARG A 186 12.04 16.79 -8.94
N GLY A 187 12.53 18.02 -9.13
CA GLY A 187 12.98 18.87 -8.02
C GLY A 187 11.92 18.93 -6.92
N SER A 188 12.36 18.77 -5.67
CA SER A 188 11.51 18.83 -4.48
C SER A 188 10.61 20.06 -4.54
N PHE A 189 9.29 19.86 -4.55
CA PHE A 189 8.35 20.97 -4.33
C PHE A 189 8.63 21.54 -2.95
N ARG A 190 9.19 22.75 -2.92
CA ARG A 190 9.25 23.57 -1.72
C ARG A 190 7.91 24.28 -1.60
N TRP A 191 7.17 23.98 -0.54
CA TRP A 191 6.08 24.83 -0.06
C TRP A 191 6.67 26.09 0.59
#